data_AF-A0A8E2EQA6-F1
#
_entry.id   AF-A0A8E2EQA6-F1
#
_cell.length_a   1.000
_cell.length_b   1.000
_cell.length_c   1.000
_cell.angle_alpha   90.00
_cell.angle_beta   90.00
_cell.angle_gamma   90.00
#
_symmetry.space_group_name_H-M   'P 1'
#
loop_
_entity.id
_entity.type
_entity.pdbx_description
1 polymer ?
#
loop_
_entity_poly.entity_id
_entity_poly.type
_entity_poly.pdbx_seq_one_letter_code
_entity_poly.pdbx_strand_id
1 'polypeptide(L)'
;MATPTCVICNGSDAKFCSLCHSISYCSPECQKPDWPLHKMICKTFTTLPLRPSPSHKLAILFPVDSKDPQLIWIKCERHVDDEDGIAWEMPDTQHLLEIENLDLKYQHAREFKSITRSVLRGFNLSYTVQVICRETFLIDGSTPNVCVRHTTKGQMTHDWRGPIVVTRQPGTAIDPLFYEDIKAGDFRVAIDYFLSY
;
A
#
# COMPACT_ATOMS: atom_id res chain seq x y z
N MET A 1 -20.56 15.29 1.82
CA MET A 1 -19.15 14.84 1.66
C MET A 1 -18.77 14.13 2.94
N ALA A 2 -18.13 12.95 2.87
CA ALA A 2 -17.69 12.25 4.08
C ALA A 2 -16.67 13.12 4.84
N THR A 3 -16.81 13.22 6.15
CA THR A 3 -15.83 13.91 7.00
C THR A 3 -14.55 13.09 7.04
N PRO A 4 -13.37 13.71 6.87
CA PRO A 4 -12.11 13.00 6.98
C PRO A 4 -11.91 12.49 8.41
N THR A 5 -11.35 11.29 8.54
CA THR A 5 -10.97 10.69 9.82
C THR A 5 -9.47 10.81 10.04
N CYS A 6 -9.05 10.81 11.31
CA CYS A 6 -7.64 10.86 11.66
C CYS A 6 -6.95 9.53 11.34
N VAL A 7 -5.84 9.56 10.60
CA VAL A 7 -5.07 8.34 10.27
C VAL A 7 -4.49 7.63 11.51
N ILE A 8 -4.31 8.34 12.63
CA ILE A 8 -3.67 7.81 13.84
C ILE A 8 -4.65 7.25 14.85
N CYS A 9 -5.82 7.87 15.03
CA CYS A 9 -6.78 7.47 16.08
C CYS A 9 -8.21 7.25 15.56
N ASN A 10 -8.44 7.40 14.26
CA ASN A 10 -9.75 7.33 13.62
C ASN A 10 -10.80 8.33 14.16
N GLY A 11 -10.36 9.36 14.90
CA GLY A 11 -11.23 10.45 15.36
C GLY A 11 -11.84 11.24 14.20
N SER A 12 -13.04 11.76 14.42
CA SER A 12 -13.75 12.63 13.47
C SER A 12 -13.10 14.01 13.36
N ASP A 13 -13.64 14.83 12.46
CA ASP A 13 -13.29 16.25 12.29
C ASP A 13 -11.80 16.49 12.03
N ALA A 14 -11.17 15.51 11.37
CA ALA A 14 -9.79 15.62 10.99
C ALA A 14 -9.61 16.71 9.92
N LYS A 15 -8.40 17.25 9.84
CA LYS A 15 -8.04 18.22 8.80
C LYS A 15 -7.02 17.56 7.89
N PHE A 16 -7.24 17.70 6.58
CA PHE A 16 -6.26 17.26 5.60
C PHE A 16 -4.94 18.02 5.78
N CYS A 17 -3.83 17.33 5.52
CA CYS A 17 -2.54 18.00 5.40
C CYS A 17 -2.63 19.07 4.32
N SER A 18 -2.25 20.30 4.66
CA SER A 18 -2.32 21.48 3.79
C SER A 18 -1.43 21.42 2.54
N LEU A 19 -0.53 20.44 2.45
CA LEU A 19 0.35 20.26 1.31
C LEU A 19 -0.21 19.19 0.35
N CYS A 20 -0.31 17.95 0.80
CA CYS A 20 -0.67 16.82 -0.06
C CYS A 20 -2.17 16.58 -0.21
N HIS A 21 -3.00 17.10 0.70
CA HIS A 21 -4.43 16.84 0.81
C HIS A 21 -4.83 15.34 0.78
N SER A 22 -3.90 14.43 1.09
CA SER A 22 -4.05 12.98 0.91
C SER A 22 -3.96 12.19 2.24
N ILE A 23 -3.83 12.89 3.36
CA ILE A 23 -3.85 12.33 4.72
C ILE A 23 -4.44 13.37 5.67
N SER A 24 -5.05 12.94 6.77
CA SER A 24 -5.72 13.83 7.72
C SER A 24 -5.43 13.48 9.17
N TYR A 25 -5.42 14.51 10.01
CA TYR A 25 -5.18 14.42 11.45
C TYR A 25 -6.21 15.25 12.22
N CYS A 26 -6.68 14.76 13.37
CA CYS A 26 -7.57 15.54 14.23
C CYS A 26 -6.84 16.63 15.02
N SER A 27 -5.52 16.48 15.24
CA SER A 27 -4.75 17.42 16.05
C SER A 27 -3.23 17.33 15.79
N PRO A 28 -2.44 18.34 16.23
CA PRO A 28 -0.98 18.30 16.18
C PRO A 28 -0.37 17.12 16.94
N GLU A 29 -1.03 16.61 17.99
CA GLU A 29 -0.60 15.46 18.76
C GLU A 29 -0.61 14.17 17.93
N CYS A 30 -1.55 14.05 16.98
CA CYS A 30 -1.56 12.94 16.02
C CYS A 30 -0.58 13.20 14.86
N GLN A 31 -0.46 14.45 14.39
CA GLN A 31 0.38 14.77 13.23
C GLN A 31 1.88 14.69 13.51
N LYS A 32 2.35 15.28 14.62
CA LYS A 32 3.79 15.41 14.91
C LYS A 32 4.53 14.07 14.98
N PRO A 33 4.02 13.02 15.64
CA PRO A 33 4.68 11.73 15.68
C PRO A 33 4.69 11.01 14.32
N ASP A 34 3.69 11.25 13.48
CA ASP A 34 3.58 10.65 12.15
C ASP A 34 4.42 11.37 11.09
N TRP A 35 4.70 12.66 11.30
CA TRP A 35 5.38 13.52 10.33
C TRP A 35 6.70 12.95 9.76
N PRO A 36 7.60 12.33 10.55
CA PRO A 36 8.81 11.74 10.01
C PRO A 36 8.57 10.67 8.93
N LEU A 37 7.46 9.93 9.03
CA LEU A 37 7.04 8.96 8.03
C LEU A 37 6.29 9.67 6.89
N HIS A 38 5.24 10.42 7.21
CA HIS A 38 4.41 11.09 6.19
C HIS A 38 5.23 11.99 5.26
N LYS A 39 6.22 12.73 5.76
CA LYS A 39 7.05 13.63 4.95
C LYS A 39 7.80 12.92 3.81
N MET A 40 8.02 11.61 3.90
CA MET A 40 8.70 10.82 2.86
C MET A 40 7.91 10.82 1.54
N ILE A 41 6.58 10.87 1.62
CA ILE A 41 5.69 10.82 0.43
C ILE A 41 4.85 12.08 0.26
N CYS A 42 4.79 12.96 1.26
CA CYS A 42 3.91 14.14 1.29
C CYS A 42 4.05 14.99 0.02
N LYS A 43 5.29 15.37 -0.34
CA LYS A 43 5.55 16.20 -1.53
C LYS A 43 5.32 15.42 -2.84
N THR A 44 5.53 14.12 -2.84
CA THR A 44 5.33 13.27 -4.03
C THR A 44 3.86 13.29 -4.47
N PHE A 45 2.92 13.32 -3.53
CA PHE A 45 1.49 13.49 -3.84
C PHE A 45 1.14 14.80 -4.54
N THR A 46 1.95 15.87 -4.39
CA THR A 46 1.70 17.16 -5.07
C THR A 46 2.37 17.24 -6.44
N THR A 47 3.20 16.26 -6.79
CA THR A 47 4.04 16.25 -8.00
C THR A 47 3.88 14.96 -8.78
N LEU A 48 2.75 14.27 -8.61
CA LEU A 48 2.45 13.05 -9.34
C LEU A 48 2.42 13.33 -10.85
N PRO A 49 3.03 12.44 -11.67
CA PRO A 49 2.86 12.50 -13.11
C PRO A 49 1.39 12.27 -13.47
N LEU A 50 0.98 12.73 -14.66
CA LEU A 50 -0.37 12.50 -15.17
C LEU A 50 -0.70 11.01 -15.17
N ARG A 51 -1.94 10.68 -14.76
CA ARG A 51 -2.43 9.31 -14.81
C ARG A 51 -2.41 8.82 -16.26
N PRO A 52 -1.71 7.72 -16.58
CA PRO A 52 -1.56 7.26 -17.97
C PRO A 52 -2.88 6.87 -18.64
N SER A 53 -3.80 6.24 -17.91
CA SER A 53 -5.14 5.91 -18.41
C SER A 53 -6.14 5.78 -17.25
N PRO A 54 -7.47 5.75 -17.51
CA PRO A 54 -8.48 5.53 -16.48
C PRO A 54 -8.35 4.19 -15.72
N SER A 55 -7.71 3.19 -16.33
CA SER A 55 -7.46 1.89 -15.71
C SER A 55 -6.21 1.87 -14.84
N HIS A 56 -5.42 2.95 -14.80
CA HIS A 56 -4.29 3.05 -13.88
C HIS A 56 -4.76 3.56 -12.52
N LYS A 57 -4.29 2.90 -11.45
CA LYS A 57 -4.53 3.30 -10.07
C LYS A 57 -3.19 3.64 -9.42
N LEU A 58 -3.21 4.62 -8.52
CA LEU A 58 -2.04 4.97 -7.75
C LEU A 58 -1.73 3.88 -6.70
N ALA A 59 -0.47 3.47 -6.62
CA ALA A 59 0.03 2.48 -5.68
C ALA A 59 1.34 2.95 -5.03
N ILE A 60 1.79 2.26 -3.98
CA ILE A 60 3.10 2.48 -3.34
C ILE A 60 3.99 1.28 -3.63
N LEU A 61 5.15 1.51 -4.24
CA LEU A 61 6.21 0.52 -4.36
C LEU A 61 7.22 0.72 -3.22
N PHE A 62 7.53 -0.38 -2.54
CA PHE A 62 8.64 -0.51 -1.62
C PHE A 62 9.77 -1.23 -2.36
N PRO A 63 10.69 -0.50 -3.02
CA PRO A 63 11.80 -1.10 -3.74
C PRO A 63 12.71 -1.88 -2.78
N VAL A 64 13.31 -2.97 -3.28
CA VAL A 64 14.15 -3.85 -2.46
C VAL A 64 15.48 -3.19 -2.05
N ASP A 65 16.02 -2.33 -2.90
CA ASP A 65 17.39 -1.79 -2.86
C ASP A 65 17.46 -0.28 -2.54
N SER A 66 16.31 0.39 -2.40
CA SER A 66 16.22 1.80 -2.04
C SER A 66 15.54 2.01 -0.69
N LYS A 67 15.85 3.14 -0.03
CA LYS A 67 15.22 3.54 1.23
C LYS A 67 13.89 4.27 1.02
N ASP A 68 13.69 4.82 -0.18
CA ASP A 68 12.59 5.73 -0.48
C ASP A 68 11.43 4.97 -1.16
N PRO A 69 10.21 5.03 -0.59
CA PRO A 69 9.03 4.48 -1.23
C PRO A 69 8.67 5.31 -2.46
N GLN A 70 8.12 4.65 -3.48
CA GLN A 70 7.77 5.28 -4.75
C GLN A 70 6.27 5.25 -4.97
N LEU A 71 5.69 6.38 -5.39
CA LEU A 71 4.31 6.41 -5.88
C LEU A 71 4.32 6.07 -7.37
N ILE A 72 3.62 5.01 -7.74
CA ILE A 72 3.61 4.48 -9.11
C ILE A 72 2.18 4.31 -9.61
N TRP A 73 2.00 4.45 -10.92
CA TRP A 73 0.74 4.14 -11.59
C TRP A 73 0.78 2.68 -12.04
N ILE A 74 -0.14 1.86 -11.52
CA ILE A 74 -0.26 0.45 -11.91
C ILE A 74 -1.52 0.27 -12.75
N LYS A 75 -1.39 -0.41 -13.88
CA LYS A 75 -2.53 -0.78 -14.72
C LYS A 75 -3.34 -1.86 -14.01
N CYS A 76 -4.61 -1.57 -13.74
CA CYS A 76 -5.59 -2.54 -13.27
C CYS A 76 -6.39 -3.03 -14.47
N GLU A 77 -6.08 -4.23 -14.94
CA GLU A 77 -6.72 -4.83 -16.11
C GLU A 77 -8.12 -5.30 -15.75
N ARG A 78 -9.11 -4.87 -16.54
CA ARG A 78 -10.50 -5.26 -16.31
C ARG A 78 -10.77 -6.60 -16.99
N HIS A 79 -11.32 -7.50 -16.22
CA HIS A 79 -11.81 -8.80 -16.65
C HIS A 79 -13.31 -8.87 -16.41
N VAL A 80 -13.97 -9.81 -17.08
CA VAL A 80 -15.37 -10.16 -16.89
C VAL A 80 -15.40 -11.66 -16.79
N ASP A 81 -16.01 -12.19 -15.74
CA ASP A 81 -16.22 -13.62 -15.58
C ASP A 81 -17.26 -14.11 -16.62
N ASP A 82 -16.91 -15.17 -17.35
CA ASP A 82 -17.74 -15.69 -18.43
C ASP A 82 -19.01 -16.38 -17.91
N GLU A 83 -19.02 -16.87 -16.67
CA GLU A 83 -20.13 -17.62 -16.08
C GLU A 83 -21.23 -16.69 -15.52
N ASP A 84 -20.84 -15.68 -14.76
CA ASP A 84 -21.77 -14.78 -14.06
C ASP A 84 -21.79 -13.34 -14.59
N GLY A 85 -20.87 -12.98 -15.50
CA GLY A 85 -20.76 -11.65 -16.07
C GLY A 85 -20.22 -10.59 -15.11
N ILE A 86 -19.69 -10.98 -13.94
CA ILE A 86 -19.16 -10.07 -12.94
C ILE A 86 -17.82 -9.51 -13.42
N ALA A 87 -17.72 -8.18 -13.44
CA ALA A 87 -16.49 -7.49 -13.78
C ALA A 87 -15.57 -7.37 -12.55
N TRP A 88 -14.28 -7.59 -12.77
CA TRP A 88 -13.24 -7.44 -11.75
C TRP A 88 -11.96 -6.85 -12.36
N GLU A 89 -11.06 -6.36 -11.51
CA GLU A 89 -9.79 -5.76 -11.89
C GLU A 89 -8.60 -6.57 -11.34
N MET A 90 -7.53 -6.73 -12.14
CA MET A 90 -6.26 -7.33 -11.71
C MET A 90 -5.12 -6.32 -11.86
N PRO A 91 -4.37 -5.98 -10.78
CA PRO A 91 -3.23 -5.09 -10.90
C PRO A 91 -2.03 -5.81 -11.55
N ASP A 92 -1.52 -5.26 -12.65
CA ASP A 92 -0.29 -5.73 -13.31
C ASP A 92 0.93 -5.40 -12.45
N THR A 93 1.25 -6.34 -11.57
CA THR A 93 2.33 -6.25 -10.57
C THR A 93 3.47 -7.19 -10.84
N GLN A 94 3.35 -8.10 -11.82
CA GLN A 94 4.33 -9.17 -12.02
C GLN A 94 5.72 -8.59 -12.29
N HIS A 95 5.83 -7.66 -13.22
CA HIS A 95 7.09 -7.00 -13.58
C HIS A 95 7.70 -6.19 -12.44
N LEU A 96 6.88 -5.68 -11.52
CA LEU A 96 7.34 -4.95 -10.33
C LEU A 96 7.89 -5.87 -9.24
N LEU A 97 7.50 -7.15 -9.28
CA LEU A 97 7.85 -8.17 -8.29
C LEU A 97 8.94 -9.14 -8.78
N GLU A 98 9.57 -8.84 -9.90
CA GLU A 98 10.69 -9.62 -10.43
C GLU A 98 11.96 -9.38 -9.61
N ILE A 99 12.77 -10.43 -9.48
CA ILE A 99 14.08 -10.40 -8.82
C ILE A 99 15.10 -11.10 -9.70
N GLU A 100 16.37 -10.75 -9.53
CA GLU A 100 17.46 -11.43 -10.23
C GLU A 100 17.57 -12.89 -9.83
N ASN A 101 17.87 -13.76 -10.80
CA ASN A 101 18.08 -15.21 -10.62
C ASN A 101 16.86 -15.96 -10.05
N LEU A 102 15.65 -15.45 -10.29
CA LEU A 102 14.44 -16.14 -9.87
C LEU A 102 14.28 -17.48 -10.59
N ASP A 103 14.05 -18.55 -9.83
CA ASP A 103 13.64 -19.83 -10.40
C ASP A 103 12.25 -19.69 -11.05
N LEU A 104 12.16 -20.05 -12.34
CA LEU A 104 10.94 -19.91 -13.15
C LEU A 104 9.72 -20.58 -12.52
N LYS A 105 9.90 -21.62 -11.68
CA LYS A 105 8.77 -22.24 -10.97
C LYS A 105 8.04 -21.28 -10.02
N TYR A 106 8.70 -20.20 -9.59
CA TYR A 106 8.18 -19.20 -8.66
C TYR A 106 7.80 -17.88 -9.35
N GLN A 107 7.85 -17.81 -10.69
CA GLN A 107 7.66 -16.55 -11.43
C GLN A 107 6.28 -15.90 -11.19
N HIS A 108 5.25 -16.70 -10.91
CA HIS A 108 3.89 -16.22 -10.66
C HIS A 108 3.44 -16.33 -9.20
N ALA A 109 4.31 -16.79 -8.29
CA ALA A 109 3.99 -17.01 -6.88
C ALA A 109 3.87 -15.66 -6.16
N ARG A 110 2.66 -15.12 -6.10
CA ARG A 110 2.31 -13.84 -5.47
C ARG A 110 1.32 -14.05 -4.35
N GLU A 111 1.55 -13.34 -3.26
CA GLU A 111 0.66 -13.33 -2.12
C GLU A 111 0.01 -11.95 -1.97
N PHE A 112 -1.29 -11.96 -1.73
CA PHE A 112 -2.13 -10.77 -1.56
C PHE A 112 -2.62 -10.73 -0.12
N LYS A 113 -2.09 -9.82 0.69
CA LYS A 113 -2.42 -9.70 2.12
C LYS A 113 -3.31 -8.49 2.34
N SER A 114 -4.58 -8.74 2.65
CA SER A 114 -5.59 -7.70 2.87
C SER A 114 -5.56 -7.15 4.30
N ILE A 115 -5.51 -5.83 4.42
CA ILE A 115 -5.54 -5.08 5.68
C ILE A 115 -6.87 -4.34 5.77
N THR A 116 -7.74 -4.79 6.66
CA THR A 116 -9.03 -4.14 6.98
C THR A 116 -9.06 -3.58 8.41
N ARG A 117 -7.99 -3.79 9.19
CA ARG A 117 -7.84 -3.32 10.56
C ARG A 117 -6.42 -2.84 10.82
N SER A 118 -6.29 -1.65 11.41
CA SER A 118 -5.01 -1.20 11.96
C SER A 118 -4.84 -1.77 13.37
N VAL A 119 -4.11 -2.88 13.49
CA VAL A 119 -3.91 -3.59 14.76
C VAL A 119 -3.22 -2.70 15.79
N LEU A 120 -2.11 -2.05 15.41
CA LEU A 120 -1.35 -1.16 16.30
C LEU A 120 -2.14 0.05 16.79
N ARG A 121 -3.13 0.52 16.02
CA ARG A 121 -3.93 1.70 16.37
C ARG A 121 -5.29 1.34 16.96
N GLY A 122 -5.71 0.08 16.89
CA GLY A 122 -6.92 -0.42 17.53
C GLY A 122 -8.23 -0.04 16.84
N PHE A 123 -8.24 0.21 15.52
CA PHE A 123 -9.46 0.53 14.78
C PHE A 123 -9.59 -0.22 13.44
N ASN A 124 -10.83 -0.38 12.98
CA ASN A 124 -11.14 -0.97 11.68
C ASN A 124 -11.17 0.10 10.58
N LEU A 125 -10.77 -0.28 9.38
CA LEU A 125 -10.86 0.54 8.18
C LEU A 125 -12.23 0.36 7.52
N SER A 126 -12.68 1.36 6.77
CA SER A 126 -13.87 1.27 5.90
C SER A 126 -13.54 0.85 4.46
N TYR A 127 -12.28 0.48 4.23
CA TYR A 127 -11.68 0.13 2.95
C TYR A 127 -10.58 -0.91 3.19
N THR A 128 -10.04 -1.50 2.14
CA THR A 128 -8.94 -2.45 2.21
C THR A 128 -7.67 -1.83 1.67
N VAL A 129 -6.58 -1.93 2.44
CA VAL A 129 -5.21 -1.74 1.93
C VAL A 129 -4.65 -3.12 1.67
N GLN A 130 -4.11 -3.37 0.50
CA GLN A 130 -3.60 -4.69 0.13
C GLN A 130 -2.09 -4.61 -0.07
N VAL A 131 -1.37 -5.52 0.59
CA VAL A 131 0.07 -5.72 0.40
C VAL A 131 0.26 -6.88 -0.56
N ILE A 132 0.92 -6.62 -1.67
CA ILE A 132 1.23 -7.59 -2.72
C ILE A 132 2.74 -7.84 -2.68
N CYS A 133 3.12 -9.09 -2.46
CA CYS A 133 4.51 -9.51 -2.37
C CYS A 133 4.68 -10.91 -2.98
N ARG A 134 5.92 -11.40 -3.10
CA ARG A 134 6.18 -12.75 -3.60
C ARG A 134 5.85 -13.77 -2.52
N GLU A 135 5.02 -14.76 -2.79
CA GLU A 135 4.65 -15.79 -1.78
C GLU A 135 5.87 -16.55 -1.25
N THR A 136 6.90 -16.68 -2.08
CA THR A 136 8.08 -17.52 -1.83
C THR A 136 9.31 -16.72 -1.40
N PHE A 137 9.16 -15.45 -0.98
CA PHE A 137 10.28 -14.55 -0.69
C PHE A 137 11.28 -15.08 0.37
N LEU A 138 10.91 -16.06 1.18
CA LEU A 138 11.81 -16.68 2.16
C LEU A 138 12.75 -17.73 1.55
N ILE A 139 12.42 -18.26 0.37
CA ILE A 139 13.12 -19.41 -0.24
C ILE A 139 13.48 -19.20 -1.72
N ASP A 140 13.05 -18.10 -2.34
CA ASP A 140 13.21 -17.85 -3.78
C ASP A 140 14.42 -16.98 -4.15
N GLY A 141 15.27 -16.63 -3.16
CA GLY A 141 16.43 -15.76 -3.35
C GLY A 141 16.17 -14.28 -3.08
N SER A 142 14.93 -13.89 -2.72
CA SER A 142 14.64 -12.51 -2.34
C SER A 142 15.51 -12.03 -1.18
N THR A 143 16.03 -10.82 -1.30
CA THR A 143 16.83 -10.15 -0.27
C THR A 143 15.95 -9.29 0.66
N PRO A 144 16.38 -9.00 1.90
CA PRO A 144 15.62 -8.14 2.80
C PRO A 144 15.31 -6.77 2.19
N ASN A 145 14.05 -6.34 2.30
CA ASN A 145 13.60 -5.09 1.69
C ASN A 145 14.15 -3.88 2.46
N VAL A 146 15.06 -3.13 1.82
CA VAL A 146 15.72 -1.96 2.41
C VAL A 146 14.72 -0.85 2.74
N CYS A 147 13.71 -0.64 1.89
CA CYS A 147 12.68 0.38 2.08
C CYS A 147 11.82 0.09 3.32
N VAL A 148 11.33 -1.14 3.45
CA VAL A 148 10.55 -1.58 4.62
C VAL A 148 11.39 -1.48 5.89
N ARG A 149 12.63 -1.97 5.87
CA ARG A 149 13.53 -1.88 7.02
C ARG A 149 13.81 -0.43 7.42
N HIS A 150 13.97 0.48 6.45
CA HIS A 150 14.22 1.89 6.72
C HIS A 150 12.98 2.57 7.34
N THR A 151 11.81 2.40 6.73
CA THR A 151 10.55 3.04 7.15
C THR A 151 10.05 2.54 8.51
N THR A 152 10.34 1.28 8.86
CA THR A 152 10.05 0.67 10.16
C THR A 152 11.18 0.84 11.18
N LYS A 153 12.28 1.51 10.81
CA LYS A 153 13.50 1.65 11.64
C LYS A 153 14.07 0.31 12.14
N GLY A 154 13.86 -0.76 11.39
CA GLY A 154 14.32 -2.10 11.75
C GLY A 154 13.55 -2.74 12.90
N GLN A 155 12.37 -2.24 13.25
CA GLN A 155 11.57 -2.73 14.39
C GLN A 155 10.57 -3.84 14.00
N MET A 156 10.55 -4.26 12.73
CA MET A 156 9.72 -5.36 12.27
C MET A 156 10.17 -6.70 12.88
N THR A 157 9.20 -7.57 13.18
CA THR A 157 9.41 -8.95 13.63
C THR A 157 9.54 -9.91 12.45
N HIS A 158 8.77 -9.66 11.39
CA HIS A 158 8.79 -10.44 10.17
C HIS A 158 9.91 -9.97 9.22
N ASP A 159 10.59 -10.93 8.58
CA ASP A 159 11.65 -10.67 7.62
C ASP A 159 11.07 -10.43 6.23
N TRP A 160 10.58 -9.20 6.02
CA TRP A 160 10.03 -8.76 4.74
C TRP A 160 11.13 -8.70 3.67
N ARG A 161 10.99 -9.52 2.61
CA ARG A 161 11.96 -9.61 1.52
C ARG A 161 11.34 -9.34 0.16
N GLY A 162 12.20 -8.99 -0.80
CA GLY A 162 11.83 -8.70 -2.17
C GLY A 162 11.08 -7.36 -2.31
N PRO A 163 10.80 -6.94 -3.55
CA PRO A 163 9.92 -5.80 -3.81
C PRO A 163 8.50 -6.05 -3.27
N ILE A 164 7.86 -4.99 -2.78
CA ILE A 164 6.50 -5.05 -2.23
C ILE A 164 5.68 -3.91 -2.83
N VAL A 165 4.46 -4.21 -3.25
CA VAL A 165 3.51 -3.22 -3.78
C VAL A 165 2.34 -3.09 -2.82
N VAL A 166 1.89 -1.86 -2.56
CA VAL A 166 0.71 -1.58 -1.76
C VAL A 166 -0.34 -0.88 -2.60
N THR A 167 -1.54 -1.47 -2.63
CA THR A 167 -2.70 -0.99 -3.39
C THR A 167 -3.88 -0.74 -2.45
N ARG A 168 -4.94 -0.13 -2.98
CA ARG A 168 -6.15 0.21 -2.23
C ARG A 168 -7.38 -0.30 -2.96
N GLN A 169 -8.29 -0.89 -2.20
CA GLN A 169 -9.57 -1.40 -2.70
C GLN A 169 -10.73 -0.78 -1.88
N PRO A 170 -11.89 -0.49 -2.51
CA PRO A 170 -13.04 0.05 -1.82
C PRO A 170 -13.71 -1.01 -0.93
N GLY A 171 -14.21 -0.59 0.23
CA GLY A 171 -14.91 -1.47 1.15
C GLY A 171 -14.00 -2.54 1.78
N THR A 172 -14.61 -3.45 2.54
CA THR A 172 -13.91 -4.50 3.30
C THR A 172 -14.44 -5.89 2.96
N ALA A 173 -14.91 -6.07 1.73
CA ALA A 173 -15.32 -7.39 1.24
C ALA A 173 -14.12 -8.36 1.25
N ILE A 174 -14.40 -9.65 1.37
CA ILE A 174 -13.35 -10.69 1.36
C ILE A 174 -12.60 -10.68 0.02
N ASP A 175 -13.33 -10.45 -1.08
CA ASP A 175 -12.77 -10.37 -2.42
C ASP A 175 -13.26 -9.09 -3.14
N PRO A 176 -12.62 -7.94 -2.90
CA PRO A 176 -13.00 -6.69 -3.56
C PRO A 176 -12.66 -6.73 -5.05
N LEU A 177 -13.65 -6.49 -5.89
CA LEU A 177 -13.53 -6.63 -7.36
C LEU A 177 -12.77 -5.49 -8.04
N PHE A 178 -12.55 -4.35 -7.37
CA PHE A 178 -12.03 -3.14 -8.00
C PHE A 178 -10.95 -2.47 -7.15
N TYR A 179 -10.18 -1.59 -7.77
CA TYR A 179 -9.12 -0.81 -7.13
C TYR A 179 -9.40 0.70 -7.26
N GLU A 180 -8.91 1.44 -6.26
CA GLU A 180 -8.92 2.90 -6.22
C GLU A 180 -7.53 3.45 -5.90
N ASP A 181 -7.32 4.75 -6.09
CA ASP A 181 -6.03 5.37 -5.82
C ASP A 181 -5.68 5.33 -4.33
N ILE A 182 -4.49 4.84 -4.01
CA ILE A 182 -3.86 5.02 -2.71
C ILE A 182 -3.90 6.49 -2.28
N LYS A 183 -4.08 6.69 -0.98
CA LYS A 183 -3.94 7.95 -0.26
C LYS A 183 -2.68 7.92 0.60
N ALA A 184 -2.15 9.09 0.97
CA ALA A 184 -0.96 9.17 1.82
C ALA A 184 -1.18 8.52 3.20
N GLY A 185 -2.43 8.46 3.67
CA GLY A 185 -2.79 7.70 4.88
C GLY A 185 -2.54 6.19 4.78
N ASP A 186 -2.66 5.60 3.59
CA ASP A 186 -2.49 4.17 3.39
C ASP A 186 -1.03 3.73 3.56
N PHE A 187 -0.08 4.65 3.38
CA PHE A 187 1.32 4.41 3.72
C PHE A 187 1.50 4.14 5.21
N ARG A 188 0.85 4.93 6.08
CA ARG A 188 0.85 4.68 7.53
C ARG A 188 0.23 3.33 7.85
N VAL A 189 -0.89 2.97 7.20
CA VAL A 189 -1.52 1.65 7.37
C VAL A 189 -0.55 0.52 7.00
N ALA A 190 0.16 0.63 5.87
CA ALA A 190 1.15 -0.36 5.45
C ALA A 190 2.32 -0.49 6.44
N ILE A 191 2.86 0.63 6.94
CA ILE A 191 3.95 0.59 7.93
C ILE A 191 3.49 -0.02 9.25
N ASP A 192 2.30 0.35 9.74
CA ASP A 192 1.76 -0.22 10.96
C ASP A 192 1.52 -1.74 10.80
N TYR A 193 1.16 -2.20 9.59
CA TYR A 193 1.05 -3.61 9.25
C TYR A 193 2.41 -4.33 9.28
N PHE A 194 3.44 -3.78 8.63
CA PHE A 194 4.78 -4.40 8.64
C PHE A 194 5.37 -4.54 10.05
N LEU A 195 4.98 -3.65 10.97
CA LEU A 195 5.38 -3.67 12.37
C LEU A 195 4.60 -4.68 13.24
N SER A 196 3.44 -5.17 12.79
CA SER A 196 2.52 -5.97 13.62
C SER A 196 2.06 -7.29 13.02
N TYR A 197 2.47 -7.59 11.78
CA TYR A 197 2.26 -8.89 11.14
C TYR A 197 2.95 -10.01 11.94
#